data_AF-A0A225E0A9-F1
#
_entry.id   AF-A0A225E0A9-F1
#
_cell.length_a   1.000
_cell.length_b   1.000
_cell.length_c   1.000
_cell.angle_alpha   90.00
_cell.angle_beta   90.00
_cell.angle_gamma   90.00
#
_symmetry.space_group_name_H-M   'P 1'
#
loop_
_entity.id
_entity.type
_entity.pdbx_description
1 polymer ?
#
loop_
_entity_poly.entity_id
_entity_poly.type
_entity_poly.pdbx_seq_one_letter_code
_entity_poly.pdbx_strand_id
1 'polypeptide(L)'
;MIVVVFGFLAAVGHWLFNDVTPPAPETTDQDRVTELLLKCYRLGIERRQLIAESEARPEDEQLRAAAEKIREEVVQAAAEVIDINRRHPEWVSLCGPDPHPQVLRWVNGGGGPAKQRG
;
A
#
# COMPACT_ATOMS: atom_id res chain seq x y z
N MET A 1 10.97 31.26 43.21
CA MET A 1 10.38 30.33 42.22
C MET A 1 11.10 30.50 40.88
N ILE A 2 12.39 30.16 40.79
CA ILE A 2 13.23 30.41 39.59
C ILE A 2 13.98 29.14 39.13
N VAL A 3 14.00 28.08 39.94
CA VAL A 3 14.73 26.84 39.65
C VAL A 3 14.00 25.90 38.69
N VAL A 4 12.67 26.00 38.58
CA VAL A 4 11.85 25.07 37.77
C VAL A 4 11.92 25.39 36.27
N VAL A 5 12.24 26.64 35.90
CA VAL A 5 12.26 27.08 34.49
C VAL A 5 13.55 26.64 33.78
N PHE A 6 14.69 26.62 34.47
CA PHE A 6 15.97 26.20 33.88
C PHE A 6 16.06 24.69 33.62
N GLY A 7 15.42 23.86 34.44
CA GLY A 7 15.37 22.41 34.22
C GLY A 7 14.53 22.02 32.98
N PHE A 8 13.43 22.73 32.73
CA PHE A 8 12.55 22.49 31.58
C PHE A 8 13.23 22.90 30.26
N LEU A 9 13.96 24.02 30.24
CA LEU A 9 14.72 24.46 29.06
C LEU A 9 15.92 23.55 28.75
N ALA A 10 16.59 23.01 29.77
CA ALA A 10 17.67 22.04 29.58
C ALA A 10 17.16 20.69 29.01
N ALA A 11 15.98 20.24 29.43
CA ALA A 11 15.35 19.02 28.90
C ALA A 11 14.87 19.18 27.44
N VAL A 12 14.31 20.35 27.10
CA VAL A 12 13.89 20.67 25.72
C VAL A 12 15.09 20.84 24.79
N GLY A 13 16.18 21.45 25.27
CA GLY A 13 17.44 21.54 24.53
C GLY A 13 18.04 20.15 24.24
N HIS A 14 18.02 19.24 25.21
CA HIS A 14 18.51 17.87 25.00
C HIS A 14 17.67 17.09 23.96
N TRP A 15 16.35 17.32 23.90
CA TRP A 15 15.45 16.69 22.93
C TRP A 15 15.57 17.29 21.51
N LEU A 16 15.90 18.59 21.40
CA LEU A 16 16.11 19.27 20.12
C LEU A 16 17.49 19.00 19.48
N PHE A 17 18.52 18.71 20.28
CA PHE A 17 19.88 18.49 19.80
C PHE A 17 20.29 17.02 19.67
N ASN A 18 19.63 16.12 20.41
CA ASN A 18 19.67 14.71 20.06
C ASN A 18 18.62 14.47 18.99
N ASP A 19 19.02 14.66 17.74
CA ASP A 19 18.41 14.09 16.54
C ASP A 19 18.47 12.54 16.58
N VAL A 20 18.05 11.95 17.69
CA VAL A 20 17.55 10.58 17.70
C VAL A 20 16.07 10.73 17.37
N THR A 21 15.81 11.13 16.13
CA THR A 21 14.57 10.71 15.50
C THR A 21 14.56 9.20 15.71
N PRO A 22 13.61 8.61 16.46
CA PRO A 22 13.55 7.16 16.53
C PRO A 22 13.57 6.68 15.09
N PRO A 23 14.48 5.75 14.72
CA PRO A 23 14.52 5.27 13.34
C PRO A 23 13.08 4.93 12.97
N ALA A 24 12.61 5.48 11.86
CA ALA A 24 11.29 5.14 11.36
C ALA A 24 11.21 3.61 11.41
N PRO A 25 10.15 3.03 12.00
CA PRO A 25 10.10 1.58 12.18
C PRO A 25 10.43 0.94 10.83
N GLU A 26 11.46 0.11 10.80
CA GLU A 26 11.89 -0.55 9.57
C GLU A 26 10.67 -1.27 9.00
N THR A 27 10.22 -0.85 7.81
CA THR A 27 9.11 -1.50 7.13
C THR A 27 9.49 -2.95 6.89
N THR A 28 8.78 -3.88 7.50
CA THR A 28 9.09 -5.30 7.32
C THR A 28 8.75 -5.71 5.89
N ASP A 29 9.35 -6.79 5.40
CA ASP A 29 8.98 -7.36 4.10
C ASP A 29 7.48 -7.74 4.07
N GLN A 30 6.88 -8.09 5.21
CA GLN A 30 5.44 -8.33 5.36
C GLN A 30 4.62 -7.05 5.20
N ASP A 31 5.05 -5.95 5.82
CA ASP A 31 4.41 -4.63 5.67
C ASP A 31 4.50 -4.18 4.21
N ARG A 32 5.66 -4.40 3.58
CA ARG A 32 5.86 -4.04 2.18
C ARG A 32 4.96 -4.82 1.24
N VAL A 33 4.86 -6.14 1.41
CA VAL A 33 3.92 -6.97 0.64
C VAL A 33 2.48 -6.53 0.88
N THR A 34 2.11 -6.21 2.12
CA THR A 34 0.78 -5.68 2.45
C THR A 34 0.49 -4.38 1.69
N GLU A 35 1.41 -3.41 1.72
CA GLU A 35 1.27 -2.14 1.00
C GLU A 35 1.09 -2.34 -0.50
N LEU A 36 1.92 -3.20 -1.10
CA LEU A 36 1.88 -3.51 -2.53
C LEU A 36 0.57 -4.17 -2.93
N LEU A 37 0.08 -5.14 -2.15
CA LEU A 37 -1.20 -5.80 -2.43
C LEU A 37 -2.38 -4.83 -2.29
N LEU A 38 -2.36 -3.94 -1.29
CA LEU A 38 -3.38 -2.89 -1.15
C LEU A 38 -3.29 -1.84 -2.26
N LYS A 39 -2.08 -1.54 -2.77
CA LYS A 39 -1.88 -0.71 -3.96
C LYS A 39 -2.50 -1.38 -5.19
N CYS A 40 -2.17 -2.64 -5.46
CA CYS A 40 -2.75 -3.41 -6.56
C CYS A 40 -4.27 -3.46 -6.51
N TYR A 41 -4.86 -3.64 -5.32
CA TYR A 41 -6.31 -3.63 -5.14
C TYR A 41 -6.93 -2.28 -5.53
N ARG A 42 -6.38 -1.16 -5.03
CA ARG A 42 -6.86 0.20 -5.34
C ARG A 42 -6.74 0.52 -6.83
N LEU A 43 -5.57 0.26 -7.40
CA LEU A 43 -5.32 0.43 -8.83
C LEU A 43 -6.24 -0.44 -9.70
N GLY A 44 -6.56 -1.65 -9.25
CA GLY A 44 -7.51 -2.52 -9.92
C GLY A 44 -8.94 -1.94 -9.95
N ILE A 45 -9.36 -1.21 -8.92
CA ILE A 45 -10.64 -0.49 -8.91
C ILE A 45 -10.59 0.68 -9.89
N GLU A 46 -9.56 1.51 -9.80
CA GLU A 46 -9.38 2.71 -10.63
C GLU A 46 -9.30 2.34 -12.12
N ARG A 47 -8.52 1.32 -12.48
CA ARG A 47 -8.44 0.82 -13.86
C ARG A 47 -9.80 0.37 -14.39
N ARG A 48 -10.63 -0.30 -13.57
CA ARG A 48 -11.98 -0.71 -14.00
C ARG A 48 -12.88 0.49 -14.26
N GLN A 49 -12.78 1.54 -13.45
CA GLN A 49 -13.52 2.79 -13.66
C GLN A 49 -13.08 3.46 -14.97
N LEU A 50 -11.77 3.60 -15.19
CA LEU A 50 -11.23 4.19 -16.42
C LEU A 50 -11.62 3.39 -17.67
N ILE A 51 -11.63 2.05 -17.60
CA ILE A 51 -12.08 1.21 -18.72
C ILE A 51 -13.55 1.49 -19.02
N ALA A 52 -14.42 1.46 -18.00
CA ALA A 52 -15.84 1.74 -18.18
C ALA A 52 -16.08 3.15 -18.75
N GLU A 53 -15.31 4.15 -18.30
CA GLU A 53 -15.37 5.49 -18.85
C GLU A 53 -14.85 5.57 -20.29
N SER A 54 -13.80 4.82 -20.63
CA SER A 54 -13.26 4.75 -22.00
C SER A 54 -14.20 4.01 -22.97
N GLU A 55 -15.02 3.08 -22.47
CA GLU A 55 -16.08 2.44 -23.25
C GLU A 55 -17.24 3.41 -23.51
N ALA A 56 -17.54 4.29 -22.56
CA ALA A 56 -18.54 5.35 -22.71
C ALA A 56 -18.06 6.52 -23.58
N ARG A 57 -16.74 6.77 -23.67
CA ARG A 57 -16.09 7.84 -24.43
C ARG A 57 -14.92 7.30 -25.25
N PRO A 58 -15.17 6.51 -26.31
CA PRO A 58 -14.14 5.78 -27.05
C PRO A 58 -13.13 6.66 -27.80
N GLU A 59 -13.46 7.93 -28.04
CA GLU A 59 -12.59 8.95 -28.62
C GLU A 59 -11.58 9.55 -27.64
N ASP A 60 -11.76 9.33 -26.33
CA ASP A 60 -10.86 9.84 -25.30
C ASP A 60 -9.67 8.88 -25.10
N GLU A 61 -8.65 9.06 -25.94
CA GLU A 61 -7.40 8.28 -25.88
C GLU A 61 -6.67 8.44 -24.54
N GLN A 62 -6.92 9.53 -23.80
CA GLN A 62 -6.28 9.76 -22.50
C GLN A 62 -6.77 8.76 -21.45
N LEU A 63 -8.06 8.39 -21.47
CA LEU A 63 -8.61 7.38 -20.56
C LEU A 63 -7.99 6.00 -20.79
N ARG A 64 -7.78 5.63 -22.05
CA ARG A 64 -7.11 4.37 -22.41
C ARG A 64 -5.65 4.37 -21.99
N ALA A 65 -4.93 5.47 -22.26
CA ALA A 65 -3.54 5.62 -21.83
C ALA A 65 -3.40 5.57 -20.30
N ALA A 66 -4.32 6.19 -19.55
CA ALA A 66 -4.35 6.13 -18.09
C ALA A 66 -4.61 4.71 -17.59
N ALA A 67 -5.57 3.98 -18.18
CA ALA A 67 -5.87 2.60 -17.81
C ALA A 67 -4.68 1.64 -18.09
N GLU A 68 -3.91 1.89 -19.16
CA GLU A 68 -2.70 1.13 -19.45
C GLU A 68 -1.55 1.47 -18.52
N LYS A 69 -1.35 2.75 -18.18
CA LYS A 69 -0.37 3.14 -17.15
C LYS A 69 -0.65 2.46 -15.81
N ILE A 70 -1.93 2.40 -15.39
CA ILE A 70 -2.29 1.69 -14.16
C ILE A 70 -1.98 0.19 -14.28
N ARG A 71 -2.18 -0.42 -15.45
CA ARG A 71 -1.81 -1.82 -15.68
C ARG A 71 -0.32 -2.04 -15.44
N GLU A 72 0.53 -1.16 -15.98
CA GLU A 72 1.98 -1.23 -15.79
C GLU A 72 2.37 -1.09 -14.31
N GLU A 73 1.73 -0.17 -13.58
CA GLU A 73 1.97 -0.02 -12.13
C GLU A 73 1.57 -1.25 -11.33
N VAL A 74 0.47 -1.92 -11.69
CA VAL A 74 0.04 -3.18 -11.06
C VAL A 74 1.04 -4.30 -11.35
N VAL A 75 1.52 -4.41 -12.60
CA VAL A 75 2.53 -5.41 -12.98
C VAL A 75 3.83 -5.19 -12.20
N GLN A 76 4.27 -3.94 -12.07
CA GLN A 76 5.48 -3.60 -11.31
C GLN A 76 5.33 -3.95 -9.82
N ALA A 77 4.19 -3.61 -9.21
CA ALA A 77 3.93 -3.94 -7.82
C ALA A 77 3.83 -5.46 -7.58
N ALA A 78 3.25 -6.21 -8.53
CA ALA A 78 3.21 -7.67 -8.47
C ALA A 78 4.60 -8.30 -8.61
N ALA A 79 5.46 -7.77 -9.48
CA ALA A 79 6.84 -8.22 -9.63
C ALA A 79 7.62 -8.05 -8.31
N GLU A 80 7.44 -6.90 -7.64
CA GLU A 80 8.08 -6.63 -6.35
C GLU A 80 7.59 -7.60 -5.25
N VAL A 81 6.29 -7.90 -5.19
CA VAL A 81 5.76 -8.93 -4.27
C VAL A 81 6.40 -10.29 -4.54
N ILE A 82 6.56 -10.69 -5.81
CA ILE A 82 7.21 -11.95 -6.17
C ILE A 82 8.67 -11.96 -5.72
N ASP A 83 9.40 -10.87 -5.94
CA ASP A 83 10.81 -10.75 -5.54
C ASP A 83 10.98 -10.80 -4.02
N ILE A 84 10.07 -10.20 -3.25
CA ILE A 84 10.04 -10.32 -1.78
C ILE A 84 9.77 -11.78 -1.39
N ASN A 85 8.73 -12.41 -1.94
CA ASN A 85 8.38 -13.80 -1.62
C ASN A 85 9.52 -14.79 -1.95
N ARG A 86 10.33 -14.55 -3.00
CA ARG A 86 11.49 -15.40 -3.30
C ARG A 86 12.57 -15.37 -2.21
N ARG A 87 12.67 -14.28 -1.44
CA ARG A 87 13.59 -14.16 -0.30
C ARG A 87 13.05 -14.86 0.96
N HIS A 88 11.76 -15.22 0.96
CA HIS A 88 11.04 -15.85 2.05
C HIS A 88 10.45 -17.20 1.63
N PRO A 89 11.28 -18.24 1.41
CA PRO A 89 10.81 -19.57 0.98
C PRO A 89 9.88 -20.24 2.00
N GLU A 90 9.85 -19.78 3.24
CA GLU A 90 8.95 -20.23 4.30
C GLU A 90 7.52 -19.69 4.15
N TRP A 91 7.29 -18.68 3.31
CA TRP A 91 5.94 -18.13 3.08
C TRP A 91 5.17 -19.04 2.12
N VAL A 92 4.11 -19.66 2.66
CA VAL A 92 3.23 -20.57 1.90
C VAL A 92 2.25 -19.80 1.00
N SER A 93 2.16 -18.47 1.16
CA SER A 93 1.23 -17.59 0.46
C SER A 93 1.94 -16.35 -0.08
N LEU A 94 1.53 -15.86 -1.24
CA LEU A 94 2.00 -14.60 -1.83
C LEU A 94 1.66 -13.36 -0.97
N CYS A 95 0.76 -13.52 0.01
CA CYS A 95 0.39 -12.46 0.96
C CYS A 95 1.28 -12.45 2.21
N GLY A 96 2.27 -13.34 2.27
CA GLY A 96 3.11 -13.61 3.44
C GLY A 96 2.36 -14.28 4.59
N PRO A 97 3.00 -14.43 5.76
CA PRO A 97 2.51 -15.23 6.88
C PRO A 97 1.35 -14.56 7.63
N ASP A 98 1.37 -13.24 7.75
CA ASP A 98 0.38 -12.45 8.52
C ASP A 98 -0.30 -11.40 7.63
N PRO A 99 -1.10 -11.83 6.64
CA PRO A 99 -1.70 -10.93 5.67
C PRO A 99 -2.74 -10.00 6.31
N HIS A 100 -2.70 -8.73 5.92
CA HIS A 100 -3.62 -7.72 6.42
C HIS A 100 -5.10 -8.11 6.16
N PRO A 101 -6.04 -7.85 7.09
CA PRO A 101 -7.44 -8.28 6.95
C PRO A 101 -8.13 -7.79 5.67
N GLN A 102 -7.78 -6.61 5.17
CA GLN A 102 -8.30 -6.12 3.89
C GLN A 102 -7.82 -6.97 2.70
N VAL A 103 -6.56 -7.39 2.70
CA VAL A 103 -6.00 -8.31 1.68
C VAL A 103 -6.72 -9.65 1.77
N LEU A 104 -6.89 -10.19 2.97
CA LEU A 104 -7.66 -11.43 3.20
C LEU A 104 -9.09 -11.34 2.68
N ARG A 105 -9.81 -10.23 2.95
CA ARG A 105 -11.17 -10.03 2.44
C ARG A 105 -11.21 -9.97 0.91
N TRP A 106 -10.21 -9.35 0.30
CA TRP A 106 -10.11 -9.28 -1.15
C TRP A 106 -9.87 -10.66 -1.78
N VAL A 107 -8.87 -11.43 -1.29
CA VAL A 107 -8.54 -12.76 -1.84
C VAL A 107 -9.61 -13.81 -1.57
N ASN A 108 -10.31 -13.73 -0.44
CA ASN A 108 -11.37 -14.69 -0.06
C ASN A 108 -12.75 -14.38 -0.68
N GLY A 109 -12.83 -13.46 -1.66
CA GLY A 109 -14.03 -13.29 -2.49
C GLY A 109 -14.92 -12.09 -2.16
N GLY A 110 -14.48 -11.13 -1.34
CA GLY A 110 -15.25 -9.93 -1.02
C GLY A 110 -15.12 -8.75 -2.00
N GLY A 111 -14.53 -8.95 -3.19
CA GLY A 111 -14.08 -7.87 -4.08
C GLY A 111 -14.82 -7.70 -5.41
N GLY A 112 -15.89 -8.46 -5.67
CA GLY A 112 -16.77 -8.21 -6.81
C GLY A 112 -18.03 -7.45 -6.38
N PRO A 113 -18.66 -6.61 -7.22
CA PRO A 113 -20.02 -6.18 -6.96
C PRO A 113 -20.85 -7.43 -6.72
N ALA A 114 -21.47 -7.54 -5.55
CA ALA A 114 -22.43 -8.58 -5.28
C ALA A 114 -23.41 -8.59 -6.45
N LYS A 115 -23.38 -9.69 -7.23
CA LYS A 115 -24.38 -9.96 -8.24
C LYS A 115 -25.69 -10.05 -7.46
N GLN A 116 -26.46 -8.96 -7.40
CA GLN A 116 -27.86 -9.01 -6.99
C GLN A 116 -28.55 -9.90 -8.04
N ARG A 117 -28.56 -11.21 -7.76
CA ARG A 117 -29.29 -12.20 -8.55
C ARG A 117 -30.65 -12.33 -7.91
N GLY A 118 -31.68 -11.94 -8.67
CA GLY A 118 -33.02 -12.50 -8.67
C GLY A 118 -33.83 -12.28 -7.41
#